data_AF-A0A640XJC8-F1
#
_entry.id   AF-A0A640XJC8-F1
#
_cell.length_a   1.000
_cell.length_b   1.000
_cell.length_c   1.000
_cell.angle_alpha   90.00
_cell.angle_beta   90.00
_cell.angle_gamma   90.00
#
_symmetry.space_group_name_H-M   'P 1'
#
loop_
_entity.id
_entity.type
_entity.pdbx_description
1 polymer ?
#
loop_
_entity_poly.entity_id
_entity_poly.type
_entity_poly.pdbx_seq_one_letter_code
_entity_poly.pdbx_strand_id
1 'polypeptide(L)'
;MNQPSYQKYKGMLRPGGLLVLNASMITLDSTPDAKIYKVPATEIASKLGNVLASNIVMLGAYLSIKKLFSASLILDQLQTMLKGKKGNLFAINKQALESGMQVIESAYHQSVS
;
A
#
# COMPACT_ATOMS: atom_id res chain seq x y z
N MET A 1 1.53 -3.34 -8.21
CA MET A 1 0.06 -3.50 -8.22
C MET A 1 -0.41 -4.81 -8.86
N ASN A 2 0.15 -5.25 -9.99
CA ASN A 2 -0.23 -6.49 -10.68
C ASN A 2 0.99 -7.20 -11.29
N GLN A 3 0.84 -8.47 -11.67
CA GLN A 3 1.92 -9.28 -12.24
C GLN A 3 2.54 -8.69 -13.51
N PRO A 4 1.78 -8.21 -14.53
CA PRO A 4 2.39 -7.68 -15.76
C PRO A 4 3.28 -6.46 -15.51
N SER A 5 2.86 -5.55 -14.64
CA SER A 5 3.68 -4.38 -14.29
C SER A 5 4.94 -4.79 -13.53
N TYR A 6 4.85 -5.76 -12.62
CA TYR A 6 6.04 -6.29 -11.96
C TYR A 6 7.02 -6.86 -13.00
N GLN A 7 6.55 -7.70 -13.92
CA GLN A 7 7.42 -8.29 -14.95
C GLN A 7 8.09 -7.23 -15.85
N LYS A 8 7.34 -6.19 -16.23
CA LYS A 8 7.86 -5.11 -17.08
C LYS A 8 8.92 -4.25 -16.39
N TYR A 9 8.76 -3.96 -15.10
CA TYR A 9 9.56 -2.95 -14.40
C TYR A 9 10.55 -3.52 -13.38
N LYS A 10 10.49 -4.81 -13.02
CA LYS A 10 11.38 -5.41 -12.00
C LYS A 10 12.87 -5.19 -12.29
N GLY A 11 13.28 -5.19 -13.55
CA GLY A 11 14.67 -4.99 -13.96
C GLY A 11 15.18 -3.54 -13.80
N MET A 12 14.30 -2.57 -13.54
CA MET A 12 14.68 -1.18 -13.28
C MET A 12 15.01 -0.91 -11.81
N LEU A 13 14.75 -1.89 -10.93
CA LEU A 13 15.01 -1.77 -9.51
C LEU A 13 16.52 -1.83 -9.26
N ARG A 14 17.06 -0.78 -8.64
CA ARG A 14 18.48 -0.74 -8.25
C ARG A 14 18.74 -1.69 -7.07
N PRO A 15 19.94 -2.29 -6.97
CA PRO A 15 20.38 -3.04 -5.79
C PRO A 15 20.10 -2.28 -4.49
N GLY A 16 19.59 -2.98 -3.46
CA GLY A 16 19.17 -2.39 -2.20
C GLY A 16 17.94 -1.46 -2.28
N GLY A 17 17.27 -1.42 -3.43
CA GLY A 17 16.08 -0.59 -3.68
C GLY A 17 14.88 -1.00 -2.83
N LEU A 18 13.79 -0.22 -2.91
CA LEU A 18 12.54 -0.51 -2.20
C LEU A 18 11.51 -1.11 -3.17
N LEU A 19 11.04 -2.32 -2.88
CA LEU A 19 9.95 -2.98 -3.59
C LEU A 19 8.74 -3.12 -2.68
N VAL A 20 7.68 -2.33 -2.93
CA VAL A 20 6.38 -2.49 -2.26
C VAL A 20 5.42 -3.12 -3.27
N LEU A 21 4.93 -4.34 -2.99
CA LEU A 21 4.15 -5.13 -3.93
C LEU A 21 2.80 -5.55 -3.37
N ASN A 22 1.82 -5.69 -4.27
CA ASN A 22 0.50 -6.21 -3.95
C ASN A 22 0.54 -7.75 -3.94
N ALA A 23 0.64 -8.34 -2.75
CA ALA A 23 0.85 -9.77 -2.55
C ALA A 23 -0.33 -10.62 -3.04
N SER A 24 -1.54 -10.06 -3.06
CA SER A 24 -2.74 -10.71 -3.57
C SER A 24 -2.74 -10.88 -5.10
N MET A 25 -1.83 -10.21 -5.81
CA MET A 25 -1.82 -10.18 -7.29
C MET A 25 -0.45 -10.41 -7.91
N ILE A 26 0.59 -10.56 -7.09
CA ILE A 26 1.97 -10.71 -7.55
C ILE A 26 2.60 -11.89 -6.83
N THR A 27 3.03 -12.87 -7.63
CA THR A 27 3.94 -13.92 -7.20
C THR A 27 5.35 -13.54 -7.67
N LEU A 28 6.29 -13.53 -6.73
CA LEU A 28 7.69 -13.32 -7.04
C LEU A 28 8.25 -14.57 -7.72
N ASP A 29 8.93 -14.35 -8.84
CA ASP A 29 9.66 -15.38 -9.59
C ASP A 29 11.12 -15.51 -9.14
N SER A 30 11.61 -14.54 -8.38
CA SER A 30 12.95 -14.46 -7.82
C SER A 30 12.94 -13.55 -6.59
N THR A 31 14.00 -13.62 -5.79
CA THR A 31 14.21 -12.70 -4.66
C THR A 31 15.13 -11.58 -5.12
N PRO A 32 14.61 -10.41 -5.54
CA PRO A 32 15.46 -9.31 -5.94
C PRO A 32 16.28 -8.80 -4.75
N ASP A 33 17.47 -8.26 -5.03
CA ASP A 33 18.27 -7.52 -4.05
C ASP A 33 17.59 -6.18 -3.74
N ALA A 34 16.61 -6.24 -2.84
CA ALA A 34 15.75 -5.14 -2.48
C ALA A 34 15.16 -5.34 -1.08
N LYS A 35 14.76 -4.23 -0.45
CA LYS A 35 13.87 -4.24 0.70
C LYS A 35 12.45 -4.49 0.21
N ILE A 36 11.92 -5.67 0.48
CA ILE A 36 10.63 -6.12 -0.05
C ILE A 36 9.55 -6.00 1.02
N TYR A 37 8.46 -5.29 0.70
CA TYR A 37 7.24 -5.23 1.51
C TYR A 37 6.08 -5.81 0.72
N LYS A 38 5.46 -6.85 1.27
CA LYS A 38 4.32 -7.56 0.70
C LYS A 38 3.04 -7.07 1.36
N VAL A 39 2.15 -6.46 0.59
CA VAL A 39 0.88 -5.90 1.09
C VAL A 39 -0.27 -6.59 0.37
N PRO A 40 -1.20 -7.29 1.05
CA PRO A 40 -2.34 -7.95 0.40
C PRO A 40 -3.44 -6.92 0.05
N ALA A 41 -3.09 -5.95 -0.80
CA ALA A 41 -3.89 -4.73 -0.98
C ALA A 41 -5.24 -4.97 -1.64
N THR A 42 -5.32 -5.88 -2.62
CA THR A 42 -6.59 -6.23 -3.25
C THR A 42 -7.52 -6.94 -2.26
N GLU A 43 -7.01 -7.88 -1.46
CA GLU A 43 -7.81 -8.55 -0.44
C GLU A 43 -8.33 -7.59 0.62
N ILE A 44 -7.49 -6.69 1.12
CA ILE A 44 -7.90 -5.66 2.08
C ILE A 44 -9.01 -4.79 1.49
N ALA A 45 -8.82 -4.26 0.28
CA ALA A 45 -9.80 -3.41 -0.37
C ALA A 45 -11.13 -4.13 -0.63
N SER A 46 -11.08 -5.41 -1.02
CA SER A 46 -12.27 -6.25 -1.18
C SER A 46 -13.02 -6.45 0.14
N LYS A 47 -12.31 -6.67 1.26
CA LYS A 47 -12.92 -6.78 2.60
C LYS A 47 -13.59 -5.48 3.06
N LEU A 48 -13.10 -4.33 2.59
CA LEU A 48 -13.72 -3.02 2.82
C LEU A 48 -14.91 -2.73 1.88
N GLY A 49 -15.30 -3.68 1.03
CA GLY A 49 -16.43 -3.55 0.12
C GLY A 49 -16.13 -2.76 -1.16
N ASN A 50 -14.87 -2.42 -1.43
CA ASN A 50 -14.48 -1.72 -2.65
C ASN A 50 -13.06 -2.10 -3.12
N VAL A 51 -12.98 -3.08 -4.01
CA VAL A 51 -11.72 -3.54 -4.60
C VAL A 51 -10.90 -2.43 -5.28
N LEU A 52 -11.57 -1.37 -5.78
CA LEU A 52 -10.91 -0.23 -6.42
C LEU A 52 -10.08 0.62 -5.44
N ALA A 53 -10.29 0.45 -4.13
CA ALA A 53 -9.51 1.13 -3.09
C ALA A 53 -8.12 0.50 -2.84
N SER A 54 -7.76 -0.58 -3.54
CA SER A 54 -6.46 -1.27 -3.39
C SER A 54 -5.25 -0.36 -3.61
N ASN A 55 -5.34 0.61 -4.53
CA ASN A 55 -4.28 1.61 -4.72
C ASN A 55 -4.11 2.51 -3.48
N ILE A 56 -5.20 2.81 -2.76
CA ILE A 56 -5.16 3.62 -1.54
C ILE A 56 -4.55 2.83 -0.38
N VAL A 57 -4.82 1.52 -0.29
CA VAL A 57 -4.12 0.62 0.63
C VAL A 57 -2.61 0.67 0.39
N MET A 58 -2.19 0.57 -0.88
CA MET A 58 -0.76 0.60 -1.23
C MET A 58 -0.11 1.96 -0.95
N LEU A 59 -0.86 3.06 -1.12
CA LEU A 59 -0.41 4.39 -0.73
C LEU A 59 -0.18 4.47 0.78
N GLY A 60 -1.12 3.99 1.59
CA GLY A 60 -0.98 3.95 3.05
C GLY A 60 0.27 3.18 3.49
N ALA A 61 0.49 2.00 2.91
CA ALA A 61 1.68 1.21 3.18
C ALA A 61 2.97 1.95 2.81
N TYR A 62 3.03 2.54 1.62
CA TYR A 62 4.20 3.30 1.18
C TYR A 62 4.54 4.47 2.10
N LEU A 63 3.52 5.22 2.56
CA LEU A 63 3.69 6.35 3.46
C LEU A 63 4.20 5.91 4.84
N SER A 64 3.67 4.82 5.39
CA SER A 64 4.13 4.24 6.65
C SER A 64 5.59 3.78 6.57
N ILE A 65 6.00 3.14 5.47
CA ILE A 65 7.40 2.74 5.23
C ILE A 65 8.34 3.96 5.23
N LYS A 66 7.92 5.03 4.54
CA LYS A 66 8.75 6.21 4.34
C LYS A 66 8.80 7.13 5.56
N LYS A 67 7.81 7.07 6.45
CA LYS A 67 7.69 7.93 7.66
C LYS A 67 7.85 9.43 7.35
N LEU A 68 7.51 9.85 6.14
CA LEU A 68 7.75 11.23 5.66
C LEU A 68 6.71 12.22 6.19
N PHE A 69 5.54 11.74 6.61
CA PHE A 69 4.42 12.58 7.01
C PHE A 69 3.67 11.97 8.20
N SER A 70 3.12 12.83 9.06
CA SER A 70 2.17 12.41 10.10
C SER A 70 0.88 11.86 9.47
N ALA A 71 0.25 10.89 10.12
CA ALA A 71 -1.02 10.32 9.68
C ALA A 71 -2.11 11.39 9.46
N SER A 72 -2.18 12.41 10.33
CA SER A 72 -3.12 13.52 10.21
C SER A 72 -2.96 14.29 8.90
N LEU A 73 -1.74 14.69 8.55
CA LEU A 73 -1.45 15.41 7.30
C LEU A 73 -1.87 14.60 6.05
N ILE A 74 -1.66 13.29 6.06
CA ILE A 74 -2.06 12.43 4.94
C ILE A 74 -3.59 12.37 4.83
N LEU A 75 -4.28 12.24 5.96
CA LEU A 75 -5.74 12.19 6.01
C LEU A 75 -6.38 13.51 5.56
N ASP A 76 -5.83 14.65 5.99
CA ASP A 76 -6.31 15.98 5.58
C ASP A 76 -6.14 16.18 4.06
N GLN A 77 -5.02 15.72 3.50
CA GLN A 77 -4.79 15.79 2.06
C GLN A 77 -5.73 14.86 1.30
N LEU A 78 -5.97 13.64 1.80
CA LEU A 78 -6.93 12.71 1.24
C LEU A 78 -8.34 13.29 1.25
N GLN A 79 -8.74 13.94 2.35
CA GLN A 79 -10.02 14.63 2.45
C GLN A 79 -10.13 15.73 1.41
N THR A 80 -9.08 16.54 1.23
CA THR A 80 -9.03 17.60 0.23
C THR A 80 -9.14 17.06 -1.20
N MET A 81 -8.43 15.98 -1.53
CA MET A 81 -8.48 15.34 -2.86
C MET A 81 -9.84 14.69 -3.16
N LEU A 82 -10.59 14.30 -2.12
CA LEU A 82 -11.89 13.65 -2.24
C LEU A 82 -13.08 14.59 -1.99
N LYS A 83 -12.83 15.90 -1.76
CA LYS A 83 -13.90 16.92 -1.65
C LYS A 83 -14.84 16.83 -2.85
N GLY A 84 -16.14 16.77 -2.59
CA GLY A 84 -17.18 16.65 -3.61
C GLY A 84 -17.51 15.22 -4.07
N LYS A 85 -16.82 14.19 -3.56
CA LYS A 85 -17.21 12.79 -3.80
C LYS A 85 -18.16 12.29 -2.70
N LYS A 86 -19.10 11.38 -3.06
CA LYS A 86 -20.11 10.81 -2.15
C LYS A 86 -19.46 10.36 -0.82
N GLY A 87 -20.02 10.74 0.33
CA GLY A 87 -19.41 10.54 1.66
C GLY A 87 -18.95 9.10 1.96
N ASN A 88 -19.66 8.10 1.42
CA ASN A 88 -19.28 6.69 1.56
C ASN A 88 -17.90 6.36 0.93
N LEU A 89 -17.54 7.05 -0.17
CA LEU A 89 -16.24 6.84 -0.84
C LEU A 89 -15.08 7.41 -0.02
N PHE A 90 -15.29 8.50 0.72
CA PHE A 90 -14.28 9.03 1.62
C PHE A 90 -13.99 8.07 2.77
N ALA A 91 -15.04 7.55 3.41
CA ALA A 91 -14.90 6.59 4.51
C ALA A 91 -14.12 5.34 4.10
N ILE A 92 -14.47 4.73 2.96
CA ILE A 92 -13.78 3.55 2.43
C ILE A 92 -12.31 3.85 2.12
N ASN A 93 -12.01 4.99 1.46
CA ASN A 93 -10.62 5.34 1.14
C ASN A 93 -9.80 5.64 2.40
N LYS A 94 -10.39 6.28 3.41
CA LYS A 94 -9.75 6.49 4.71
C LYS A 94 -9.39 5.15 5.35
N GLN A 95 -10.35 4.22 5.45
CA GLN A 95 -10.10 2.89 6.00
C GLN A 95 -9.05 2.10 5.19
N ALA A 96 -9.09 2.22 3.86
CA ALA A 96 -8.11 1.59 2.98
C ALA A 96 -6.70 2.12 3.26
N LEU A 97 -6.54 3.44 3.38
CA LEU A 97 -5.27 4.09 3.69
C LEU A 97 -4.73 3.60 5.05
N GLU A 98 -5.57 3.68 6.09
CA GLU A 98 -5.23 3.26 7.45
C GLU A 98 -4.82 1.77 7.51
N SER A 99 -5.57 0.90 6.83
CA SER A 99 -5.25 -0.53 6.72
C SER A 99 -3.88 -0.75 6.07
N GLY A 100 -3.56 0.02 5.03
CA GLY A 100 -2.25 -0.02 4.38
C GLY A 100 -1.11 0.34 5.32
N MET A 101 -1.29 1.38 6.13
CA MET A 101 -0.30 1.80 7.14
C MET A 101 -0.10 0.72 8.19
N GLN A 102 -1.20 0.16 8.71
CA GLN A 102 -1.20 -0.84 9.77
C GLN A 102 -0.47 -2.14 9.37
N VAL A 103 -0.59 -2.57 8.11
CA VAL A 103 0.14 -3.75 7.60
C VAL A 103 1.64 -3.60 7.82
N ILE A 104 2.18 -2.40 7.60
CA ILE A 104 3.62 -2.14 7.72
C ILE A 104 4.04 -2.05 9.19
N GLU A 105 3.27 -1.34 10.00
CA GLU A 105 3.56 -1.18 11.44
C GLU A 105 3.54 -2.52 12.20
N SER A 106 2.60 -3.40 11.84
CA SER A 106 2.47 -4.74 12.44
C SER A 106 3.60 -5.67 12.01
N ALA A 107 4.01 -5.63 10.75
CA ALA A 107 5.16 -6.39 10.24
C ALA A 107 6.49 -5.93 10.87
N TYR A 108 6.58 -4.65 11.25
CA TYR A 108 7.75 -4.10 11.94
C TYR A 108 7.87 -4.63 13.38
N HIS A 109 6.77 -4.88 14.08
CA HIS A 109 6.81 -5.42 15.46
C HIS A 109 7.25 -6.88 15.51
N GLN A 110 6.94 -7.69 14.49
CA GLN A 110 7.31 -9.11 14.45
C GLN A 110 8.78 -9.37 14.09
N SER A 111 9.52 -8.37 13.60
CA SER A 111 10.94 -8.51 13.25
C SER A 111 11.90 -7.98 14.32
N VAL A 112 11.37 -7.44 15.43
CA VAL A 112 12.12 -6.88 16.56
C VAL A 112 11.78 -7.59 17.89
N SER A 113 11.05 -8.70 17.82
CA SER A 113 10.70 -9.55 18.97
C SER A 113 11.45 -10.88 18.93
#